data_AF-A0A1B1C9V5-F1
#
_entry.id   AF-A0A1B1C9V5-F1
#
_cell.length_a   1.000
_cell.length_b   1.000
_cell.length_c   1.000
_cell.angle_alpha   90.00
_cell.angle_beta   90.00
_cell.angle_gamma   90.00
#
_symmetry.space_group_name_H-M   'P 1'
#
loop_
_entity.id
_entity.type
_entity.pdbx_description
1 polymer ?
#
loop_
_entity_poly.entity_id
_entity_poly.type
_entity_poly.pdbx_seq_one_letter_code
_entity_poly.pdbx_strand_id
1 'polypeptide(L)'
;MPAFQNFTDLDDKEIFVGIVKDHFLKGWPRAFGYSGTEISLDENLVSLAHDTYQLSINQYTIALKSQNPDHYKRAGALLHSLYKTKPIVKTVLDSNAEYYRDFNNVGVSYADAEHWDNYCVWFETYANFAMSFDLAFRCCAVYEENPRVYNSDFLENACYYMAENTSINVGSFMMIFKAFMA
;
A
#
# COMPACT_ATOMS: atom_id res chain seq x y z
N MET A 1 -9.83 8.22 7.84
CA MET A 1 -9.33 9.09 6.78
C MET A 1 -9.94 10.47 6.97
N PRO A 2 -9.12 11.51 7.26
CA PRO A 2 -9.49 12.86 6.85
C PRO A 2 -9.91 12.80 5.37
N ALA A 3 -10.91 13.58 4.98
CA ALA A 3 -11.46 13.50 3.63
C ALA A 3 -10.38 13.91 2.62
N PHE A 4 -9.68 12.93 2.05
CA PHE A 4 -8.91 13.13 0.83
C PHE A 4 -9.93 13.53 -0.24
N GLN A 5 -9.87 14.79 -0.65
CA GLN A 5 -10.78 15.35 -1.64
C GLN A 5 -10.09 15.51 -2.97
N ASN A 6 -8.80 15.87 -2.97
CA ASN A 6 -8.04 16.00 -4.20
C ASN A 6 -6.60 15.45 -4.15
N PHE A 7 -6.14 14.89 -5.28
CA PHE A 7 -4.77 14.44 -5.49
C PHE A 7 -3.73 15.55 -5.32
N THR A 8 -4.09 16.80 -5.61
CA THR A 8 -3.23 17.95 -5.38
C THR A 8 -2.97 18.21 -3.90
N ASP A 9 -3.82 17.71 -3.01
CA ASP A 9 -3.61 17.83 -1.57
C ASP A 9 -2.38 17.03 -1.13
N LEU A 10 -2.00 15.97 -1.87
CA LEU A 10 -0.78 15.20 -1.64
C LEU A 10 0.50 15.94 -2.07
N ASP A 11 0.36 17.08 -2.74
CA ASP A 11 1.51 17.91 -3.07
C ASP A 11 2.03 18.65 -1.83
N ASP A 12 1.16 18.89 -0.84
CA ASP A 12 1.53 19.36 0.50
C ASP A 12 2.10 18.23 1.37
N LYS A 13 3.25 18.49 2.01
CA LYS A 13 3.98 17.47 2.78
C LYS A 13 3.25 17.08 4.06
N GLU A 14 2.66 18.03 4.77
CA GLU A 14 1.98 17.75 6.04
C GLU A 14 0.72 16.92 5.81
N ILE A 15 -0.04 17.26 4.76
CA ILE A 15 -1.22 16.49 4.35
C ILE A 15 -0.82 15.09 3.89
N PHE A 16 0.21 14.96 3.04
CA PHE A 16 0.72 13.66 2.59
C PHE A 16 1.09 12.76 3.77
N VAL A 17 1.92 13.27 4.69
CA VAL A 17 2.36 12.53 5.87
C VAL A 17 1.16 12.13 6.73
N GLY A 18 0.22 13.05 6.95
CA GLY A 18 -1.01 12.79 7.72
C GLY A 18 -1.87 11.68 7.11
N ILE A 19 -2.06 11.69 5.79
CA ILE A 19 -2.84 10.67 5.07
C ILE A 19 -2.14 9.30 5.12
N VAL A 20 -0.83 9.25 4.85
CA VAL A 20 -0.07 7.99 4.89
C VAL A 20 -0.10 7.40 6.30
N LYS A 21 0.13 8.19 7.34
CA LYS A 21 0.08 7.72 8.73
C LYS A 21 -1.31 7.25 9.12
N ASP A 22 -2.36 8.02 8.83
CA ASP A 22 -3.74 7.61 9.15
C ASP A 22 -4.11 6.32 8.42
N HIS A 23 -3.77 6.20 7.14
CA HIS A 23 -4.06 5.03 6.34
C HIS A 23 -3.27 3.81 6.79
N PHE A 24 -1.96 3.92 7.01
CA PHE A 24 -1.12 2.78 7.35
C PHE A 24 -1.41 2.26 8.76
N LEU A 25 -1.68 3.16 9.72
CA LEU A 25 -1.96 2.78 11.10
C LEU A 25 -3.40 2.30 11.33
N LYS A 26 -4.38 2.79 10.54
CA LYS A 26 -5.81 2.49 10.77
C LYS A 26 -6.48 1.73 9.62
N GLY A 27 -5.88 1.72 8.45
CA GLY A 27 -6.41 1.09 7.24
C GLY A 27 -6.17 -0.42 7.21
N TRP A 28 -5.04 -0.90 7.74
CA TRP A 28 -4.73 -2.33 7.74
C TRP A 28 -5.78 -3.19 8.46
N PRO A 29 -6.15 -2.89 9.72
CA PRO A 29 -7.17 -3.69 10.42
C PRO A 29 -8.53 -3.65 9.71
N ARG A 30 -8.82 -2.57 8.97
CA ARG A 30 -10.06 -2.39 8.19
C ARG A 30 -10.05 -3.16 6.87
N ALA A 31 -8.89 -3.30 6.23
CA ALA A 31 -8.74 -3.95 4.93
C ALA A 31 -8.62 -5.47 5.04
N PHE A 32 -8.07 -5.98 6.16
CA PHE A 32 -7.76 -7.41 6.32
C PHE A 32 -8.42 -8.06 7.55
N GLY A 33 -9.22 -7.32 8.32
CA GLY A 33 -10.19 -7.90 9.24
C GLY A 33 -9.66 -8.48 10.56
N TYR A 34 -8.37 -8.33 10.87
CA TYR A 34 -7.80 -8.77 12.15
C TYR A 34 -7.55 -7.62 13.11
N SER A 35 -8.20 -7.67 14.26
CA SER A 35 -7.94 -6.80 15.41
C SER A 35 -6.66 -7.25 16.12
N GLY A 36 -5.65 -6.39 16.21
CA GLY A 36 -4.47 -6.63 17.06
C GLY A 36 -3.11 -6.60 16.35
N THR A 37 -3.08 -6.49 15.02
CA THR A 37 -1.83 -6.25 14.28
C THR A 37 -1.46 -4.77 14.33
N GLU A 38 -0.28 -4.46 14.85
CA GLU A 38 0.26 -3.10 14.90
C GLU A 38 1.35 -2.89 13.85
N ILE A 39 1.33 -1.72 13.23
CA ILE A 39 2.33 -1.30 12.24
C ILE A 39 3.14 -0.16 12.83
N SER A 40 4.46 -0.25 12.78
CA SER A 40 5.36 0.86 13.08
C SER A 40 5.87 1.49 11.79
N LEU A 41 5.81 2.82 11.73
CA LEU A 41 6.27 3.61 10.61
C LEU A 41 7.54 4.38 10.99
N ASP A 42 8.47 4.51 10.05
CA ASP A 42 9.56 5.47 10.15
C ASP A 42 9.15 6.80 9.48
N GLU A 43 9.06 7.85 10.29
CA GLU A 43 8.64 9.19 9.82
C GLU A 43 9.60 9.79 8.78
N ASN A 44 10.89 9.43 8.84
CA ASN A 44 11.86 9.88 7.84
C ASN A 44 11.59 9.20 6.50
N LEU A 45 11.22 7.92 6.51
CA LEU A 45 10.85 7.20 5.28
C LEU A 45 9.54 7.71 4.69
N VAL A 46 8.56 8.06 5.52
CA VAL A 46 7.32 8.71 5.06
C VAL A 46 7.64 10.08 4.44
N SER A 47 8.52 10.86 5.06
CA SER A 47 8.96 12.15 4.51
C SER A 47 9.73 11.99 3.19
N LEU A 48 10.60 10.99 3.09
CA LEU A 48 11.31 10.64 1.87
C LEU A 48 10.36 10.16 0.76
N ALA A 49 9.25 9.50 1.13
CA ALA A 49 8.22 9.07 0.18
C ALA A 49 7.53 10.28 -0.46
N HIS A 50 7.29 11.36 0.30
CA HIS A 50 6.77 12.62 -0.26
C HIS A 50 7.75 13.23 -1.26
N ASP A 51 9.03 13.32 -0.90
CA ASP A 51 10.06 13.88 -1.78
C ASP A 51 10.16 13.05 -3.09
N THR A 52 10.09 11.71 -2.98
CA THR A 52 10.09 10.79 -4.12
C THR A 52 8.83 10.91 -4.97
N TYR A 53 7.67 11.12 -4.34
CA TYR A 53 6.40 11.37 -5.02
C TYR A 53 6.48 12.66 -5.85
N GLN A 54 6.96 13.76 -5.27
CA GLN A 54 7.14 15.04 -5.97
C GLN A 54 8.10 14.92 -7.16
N LEU A 55 9.22 14.22 -7.01
CA LEU A 55 10.13 13.93 -8.12
C LEU A 55 9.43 13.17 -9.25
N SER A 56 8.60 12.18 -8.92
CA SER A 56 7.87 11.36 -9.90
C SER A 56 6.80 12.17 -10.64
N ILE A 57 6.08 13.05 -9.94
CA ILE A 57 5.12 13.99 -10.55
C ILE A 57 5.81 14.94 -11.51
N ASN A 58 6.92 15.54 -11.10
CA ASN A 58 7.69 16.46 -11.95
C ASN A 58 8.22 15.77 -13.21
N GLN A 59 8.67 14.52 -13.10
CA GLN A 59 9.07 13.72 -14.26
C GLN A 59 7.93 13.53 -15.26
N TYR A 60 6.71 13.23 -14.79
CA TYR A 60 5.54 13.12 -15.67
C TYR A 60 5.18 14.44 -16.34
N THR A 61 5.20 15.54 -15.59
CA THR A 61 4.93 16.88 -16.10
C THR A 61 5.87 17.22 -17.26
N ILE A 62 7.17 16.97 -17.10
CA ILE A 62 8.19 17.20 -18.13
C ILE A 62 7.96 16.28 -19.34
N ALA A 63 7.83 14.98 -19.11
CA ALA A 63 7.73 13.99 -20.19
C ALA A 63 6.49 14.19 -21.07
N LEU A 64 5.38 14.63 -20.48
CA LEU A 64 4.11 14.79 -21.17
C LEU A 64 3.88 16.20 -21.72
N LYS A 65 4.79 17.15 -21.46
CA LYS A 65 4.58 18.58 -21.70
C LYS A 65 3.21 19.07 -21.17
N SER A 66 2.72 18.44 -20.10
CA SER A 66 1.44 18.74 -19.46
C SER A 66 1.71 19.32 -18.10
N GLN A 67 1.01 20.40 -17.72
CA GLN A 67 1.16 21.01 -16.41
C GLN A 67 0.56 20.15 -15.28
N ASN A 68 -0.32 19.20 -15.60
CA ASN A 68 -0.96 18.35 -14.58
C ASN A 68 -1.04 16.88 -15.04
N PRO A 69 -0.35 15.95 -14.37
CA PRO A 69 -0.54 14.51 -14.59
C PRO A 69 -1.95 14.07 -14.20
N ASP A 70 -2.53 13.12 -14.97
CA ASP A 70 -3.83 12.52 -14.66
C ASP A 70 -3.80 11.69 -13.35
N HIS A 71 -4.98 11.34 -12.85
CA HIS A 71 -5.14 10.64 -11.57
C HIS A 71 -4.44 9.27 -11.55
N TYR A 72 -4.36 8.55 -12.67
CA TYR A 72 -3.60 7.30 -12.77
C TYR A 72 -2.10 7.49 -12.62
N LYS A 73 -1.54 8.56 -13.20
CA LYS A 73 -0.12 8.91 -13.05
C LYS A 73 0.19 9.32 -11.62
N ARG A 74 -0.70 10.08 -11.00
CA ARG A 74 -0.56 10.47 -9.59
C ARG A 74 -0.66 9.27 -8.64
N ALA A 75 -1.61 8.36 -8.89
CA ALA A 75 -1.71 7.08 -8.18
C ALA A 75 -0.45 6.21 -8.37
N GLY A 76 0.05 6.09 -9.60
CA GLY A 76 1.29 5.38 -9.91
C GLY A 76 2.51 5.98 -9.21
N ALA A 77 2.61 7.31 -9.17
CA ALA A 77 3.67 8.04 -8.45
C ALA A 77 3.61 7.80 -6.94
N LEU A 78 2.42 7.83 -6.35
CA LEU A 78 2.19 7.55 -4.94
C LEU A 78 2.55 6.10 -4.58
N LEU A 79 2.10 5.14 -5.40
CA LEU A 79 2.42 3.73 -5.20
C LEU A 79 3.93 3.50 -5.30
N HIS A 80 4.57 4.03 -6.35
CA HIS A 80 6.02 3.88 -6.53
C HIS A 80 6.81 4.49 -5.37
N SER A 81 6.44 5.68 -4.89
CA SER A 81 7.19 6.34 -3.82
C SER A 81 7.11 5.56 -2.51
N LEU A 82 5.93 5.08 -2.12
CA LEU A 82 5.74 4.29 -0.91
C LEU A 82 6.34 2.88 -1.04
N TYR A 83 6.19 2.24 -2.20
CA TYR A 83 6.83 0.94 -2.49
C TYR A 83 8.35 1.00 -2.41
N LYS A 84 8.96 2.07 -2.93
CA LYS A 84 10.42 2.21 -2.96
C LYS A 84 11.00 2.58 -1.60
N THR A 85 10.32 3.43 -0.85
CA THR A 85 10.80 3.92 0.46
C THR A 85 10.49 2.96 1.60
N LYS A 86 9.47 2.10 1.46
CA LYS A 86 9.08 1.07 2.43
C LYS A 86 8.95 1.63 3.86
N PRO A 87 8.01 2.57 4.11
CA PRO A 87 7.89 3.26 5.39
C PRO A 87 7.48 2.36 6.57
N ILE A 88 6.89 1.19 6.32
CA ILE A 88 6.63 0.19 7.37
C ILE A 88 7.95 -0.50 7.70
N VAL A 89 8.43 -0.28 8.92
CA VAL A 89 9.69 -0.85 9.43
C VAL A 89 9.48 -2.02 10.39
N LYS A 90 8.29 -2.14 10.97
CA LYS A 90 7.96 -3.24 11.86
C LYS A 90 6.48 -3.56 11.79
N THR A 91 6.19 -4.84 11.78
CA THR A 91 4.87 -5.44 11.90
C THR A 91 4.84 -6.23 13.21
N VAL A 92 3.96 -5.87 14.13
CA VAL A 92 3.75 -6.59 15.39
C VAL A 92 2.42 -7.33 15.26
N LEU A 93 2.50 -8.65 15.31
CA LEU A 93 1.33 -9.52 15.28
C LEU A 93 0.75 -9.64 16.69
N ASP A 94 -0.56 -9.87 16.79
CA ASP A 94 -1.19 -10.16 18.07
C ASP A 94 -0.59 -11.44 18.68
N SER A 95 -0.49 -11.47 20.00
CA SER A 95 -0.14 -12.65 20.81
C SER A 95 -0.92 -13.91 20.44
N ASN A 96 -2.17 -13.77 19.97
CA ASN A 96 -2.95 -14.90 19.47
C ASN A 96 -2.41 -15.47 18.16
N ALA A 97 -1.92 -14.62 17.24
CA ALA A 97 -1.33 -15.09 15.98
C ALA A 97 -0.04 -15.90 16.22
N GLU A 98 0.77 -15.47 17.20
CA GLU A 98 1.94 -16.21 17.68
C GLU A 98 1.58 -17.57 18.31
N TYR A 99 0.45 -17.65 19.02
CA TYR A 99 -0.07 -18.91 19.54
C TYR A 99 -0.56 -19.84 18.42
N TYR A 100 -1.31 -19.32 17.45
CA TYR A 100 -1.90 -20.14 16.40
C TYR A 100 -0.88 -20.61 15.35
N ARG A 101 0.25 -19.92 15.15
CA ARG A 101 1.29 -20.38 14.21
C ARG A 101 2.15 -21.54 14.73
N ASP A 102 2.11 -21.85 16.02
CA ASP A 102 2.92 -22.94 16.58
C ASP A 102 2.27 -24.30 16.34
N PHE A 103 2.87 -25.07 15.45
CA PHE A 103 2.47 -26.44 15.11
C PHE A 103 2.46 -27.42 16.29
N ASN A 104 3.05 -27.05 17.43
CA ASN A 104 3.11 -27.89 18.63
C ASN A 104 2.06 -27.50 19.69
N ASN A 105 1.28 -26.44 19.48
CA ASN A 105 0.33 -25.97 20.48
C ASN A 105 -0.89 -26.89 20.60
N VAL A 106 -1.19 -27.28 21.84
CA VAL A 106 -2.35 -28.12 22.15
C VAL A 106 -3.63 -27.34 21.88
N GLY A 107 -4.48 -27.85 20.98
CA GLY A 107 -5.76 -27.24 20.62
C GLY A 107 -5.76 -26.48 19.30
N VAL A 108 -4.61 -26.40 18.61
CA VAL A 108 -4.49 -25.82 17.27
C VAL A 108 -4.40 -26.95 16.25
N SER A 109 -5.23 -26.91 15.20
CA SER A 109 -5.11 -27.88 14.12
C SER A 109 -3.92 -27.55 13.22
N TYR A 110 -3.35 -28.56 12.55
CA TYR A 110 -2.26 -28.34 11.58
C TYR A 110 -2.67 -27.33 10.50
N ALA A 111 -3.92 -27.42 10.02
CA ALA A 111 -4.45 -26.51 9.01
C ALA A 111 -4.55 -25.06 9.51
N ASP A 112 -4.92 -24.86 10.78
CA ASP A 112 -4.94 -23.52 11.37
C ASP A 112 -3.51 -22.98 11.47
N ALA A 113 -2.55 -23.79 11.95
CA ALA A 113 -1.16 -23.38 12.08
C ALA A 113 -0.53 -23.02 10.72
N GLU A 114 -0.76 -23.82 9.68
CA GLU A 114 -0.32 -23.53 8.31
C GLU A 114 -0.97 -22.27 7.74
N HIS A 115 -2.26 -22.06 7.96
CA HIS A 115 -2.95 -20.83 7.54
C HIS A 115 -2.32 -19.59 8.20
N TRP A 116 -2.11 -19.65 9.51
CA TRP A 116 -1.55 -18.55 10.30
C TRP A 116 -0.09 -18.27 9.95
N ASP A 117 0.73 -19.30 9.74
CA ASP A 117 2.11 -19.15 9.31
C ASP A 117 2.21 -18.44 7.95
N ASN A 118 1.44 -18.91 6.96
CA ASN A 118 1.36 -18.28 5.64
C ASN A 118 0.90 -16.83 5.73
N TYR A 119 -0.11 -16.54 6.55
CA TYR A 119 -0.60 -15.18 6.78
C TYR A 119 0.49 -14.26 7.39
N CYS A 120 1.24 -14.75 8.38
CA CYS A 120 2.31 -13.99 9.02
C CYS A 120 3.43 -13.66 8.02
N VAL A 121 3.89 -14.68 7.27
CA VAL A 121 4.91 -14.52 6.23
C VAL A 121 4.45 -13.52 5.17
N TRP A 122 3.19 -13.62 4.74
CA TRP A 122 2.62 -12.69 3.78
C TRP A 122 2.66 -11.26 4.32
N PHE A 123 2.28 -11.05 5.59
CA PHE A 123 2.24 -9.72 6.17
C PHE A 123 3.64 -9.10 6.29
N GLU A 124 4.61 -9.86 6.79
CA GLU A 124 6.00 -9.42 6.90
C GLU A 124 6.62 -9.11 5.53
N THR A 125 6.23 -9.86 4.50
CA THR A 125 6.80 -9.73 3.15
C THR A 125 6.13 -8.59 2.36
N TYR A 126 4.81 -8.43 2.48
CA TYR A 126 4.03 -7.64 1.54
C TYR A 126 3.31 -6.41 2.13
N ALA A 127 3.33 -6.19 3.45
CA ALA A 127 2.59 -5.10 4.10
C ALA A 127 2.84 -3.71 3.48
N ASN A 128 4.11 -3.38 3.18
CA ASN A 128 4.47 -2.11 2.56
C ASN A 128 3.76 -1.93 1.22
N PHE A 129 3.80 -2.95 0.36
CA PHE A 129 3.13 -2.83 -0.92
C PHE A 129 1.61 -2.83 -0.76
N ALA A 130 1.04 -3.76 0.00
CA ALA A 130 -0.40 -3.89 0.13
C ALA A 130 -1.05 -2.59 0.61
N MET A 131 -0.44 -1.90 1.58
CA MET A 131 -0.91 -0.58 2.02
C MET A 131 -0.65 0.54 1.03
N SER A 132 0.49 0.50 0.33
CA SER A 132 0.78 1.47 -0.72
C SER A 132 -0.24 1.39 -1.85
N PHE A 133 -0.61 0.16 -2.23
CA PHE A 133 -1.60 -0.11 -3.27
C PHE A 133 -3.00 0.30 -2.82
N ASP A 134 -3.44 -0.11 -1.63
CA ASP A 134 -4.76 0.29 -1.11
C ASP A 134 -4.89 1.81 -1.03
N LEU A 135 -3.87 2.50 -0.53
CA LEU A 135 -3.89 3.96 -0.47
C LEU A 135 -3.96 4.60 -1.86
N ALA A 136 -3.08 4.19 -2.77
CA ALA A 136 -3.06 4.74 -4.12
C ALA A 136 -4.32 4.41 -4.91
N PHE A 137 -4.87 3.21 -4.73
CA PHE A 137 -6.16 2.80 -5.28
C PHE A 137 -7.28 3.69 -4.76
N ARG A 138 -7.40 3.89 -3.45
CA ARG A 138 -8.45 4.73 -2.85
C ARG A 138 -8.37 6.16 -3.34
N CYS A 139 -7.17 6.72 -3.42
CA CYS A 139 -6.97 8.06 -3.98
C CYS A 139 -7.37 8.12 -5.46
N CYS A 140 -7.05 7.09 -6.25
CA CYS A 140 -7.44 6.97 -7.65
C CYS A 140 -8.97 6.87 -7.82
N ALA A 141 -9.60 6.02 -7.02
CA ALA A 141 -11.02 5.68 -7.09
C ALA A 141 -11.95 6.87 -6.88
N VAL A 142 -11.53 7.91 -6.12
CA VAL A 142 -12.32 9.14 -5.93
C VAL A 142 -12.64 9.84 -7.26
N TYR A 143 -11.83 9.62 -8.29
CA TYR A 143 -11.98 10.23 -9.61
C TYR A 143 -12.70 9.35 -10.63
N GLU A 144 -13.10 8.14 -10.24
CA GLU A 144 -13.84 7.22 -11.11
C GLU A 144 -15.34 7.30 -10.81
N GLU A 145 -16.17 7.32 -11.85
CA GLU A 145 -17.64 7.30 -11.69
C GLU A 145 -18.12 5.95 -11.13
N ASN A 146 -17.48 4.86 -11.56
CA ASN A 146 -17.78 3.49 -11.14
C ASN A 146 -16.46 2.74 -10.83
N PRO A 147 -15.78 3.03 -9.71
CA PRO A 147 -14.50 2.41 -9.41
C PRO A 147 -14.66 0.89 -9.24
N ARG A 148 -13.82 0.11 -9.94
CA ARG A 148 -13.77 -1.34 -9.73
C ARG A 148 -13.27 -1.64 -8.33
N VAL A 149 -13.89 -2.61 -7.66
CA VAL A 149 -13.40 -3.11 -6.36
C VAL A 149 -12.44 -4.26 -6.62
N TYR A 150 -11.23 -4.21 -6.07
CA TYR A 150 -10.33 -5.36 -6.11
C TYR A 150 -10.65 -6.32 -4.97
N ASN A 151 -10.42 -7.62 -5.20
CA ASN A 151 -10.52 -8.64 -4.17
C ASN A 151 -9.14 -8.98 -3.57
N SER A 152 -9.13 -9.80 -2.53
CA SER A 152 -7.91 -10.30 -1.88
C SER A 152 -6.95 -10.95 -2.88
N ASP A 153 -7.48 -11.78 -3.77
CA ASP A 153 -6.68 -12.58 -4.71
C ASP A 153 -5.94 -11.70 -5.71
N PHE A 154 -6.58 -10.64 -6.20
CA PHE A 154 -5.93 -9.65 -7.06
C PHE A 154 -4.77 -8.97 -6.33
N LEU A 155 -5.03 -8.55 -5.09
CA LEU A 155 -4.00 -7.87 -4.30
C LEU A 155 -2.82 -8.80 -4.03
N GLU A 156 -3.07 -10.05 -3.64
CA GLU A 156 -2.03 -11.05 -3.41
C GLU A 156 -1.19 -11.33 -4.67
N ASN A 157 -1.83 -11.52 -5.82
CA ASN A 157 -1.12 -11.71 -7.09
C ASN A 157 -0.29 -10.48 -7.47
N ALA A 158 -0.81 -9.27 -7.23
CA ALA A 158 -0.06 -8.05 -7.43
C ALA A 158 1.16 -8.01 -6.50
N CYS A 159 0.98 -8.27 -5.20
CA CYS A 159 2.05 -8.35 -4.20
C CYS A 159 3.18 -9.29 -4.65
N TYR A 160 2.81 -10.51 -5.02
CA TYR A 160 3.73 -11.54 -5.49
C TYR A 160 4.51 -11.05 -6.72
N TYR A 161 3.80 -10.51 -7.72
CA TYR A 161 4.43 -10.00 -8.94
C TYR A 161 5.52 -8.97 -8.65
N MET A 162 5.35 -8.02 -7.73
CA MET A 162 6.38 -6.99 -7.51
C MET A 162 7.43 -7.38 -6.47
N ALA A 163 7.20 -8.42 -5.68
CA ALA A 163 8.29 -9.02 -4.91
C ALA A 163 9.28 -9.71 -5.85
N GLU A 164 8.78 -10.40 -6.89
CA GLU A 164 9.60 -11.02 -7.93
C GLU A 164 10.25 -10.00 -8.87
N ASN A 165 9.69 -8.79 -8.98
CA ASN A 165 10.15 -7.75 -9.90
C ASN A 165 10.65 -6.51 -9.15
N THR A 166 11.95 -6.43 -8.91
CA THR A 166 12.60 -5.35 -8.14
C THR A 166 12.84 -4.06 -8.92
N SER A 167 12.66 -4.07 -10.26
CA SER A 167 12.99 -2.96 -11.16
C SER A 167 11.75 -2.22 -11.71
N ILE A 168 10.62 -2.30 -11.01
CA ILE A 168 9.36 -1.69 -11.45
C ILE A 168 9.45 -0.16 -11.32
N ASN A 169 9.20 0.52 -12.44
CA ASN A 169 9.18 1.97 -12.49
C ASN A 169 7.76 2.53 -12.29
N VAL A 170 7.67 3.86 -12.10
CA VAL A 170 6.40 4.57 -11.92
C VAL A 170 5.40 4.30 -13.06
N GLY A 171 5.90 4.22 -14.30
CA GLY A 171 5.10 3.93 -15.48
C GLY A 171 4.39 2.58 -15.42
N SER A 172 5.07 1.54 -14.93
CA SER A 172 4.48 0.22 -14.71
C SER A 172 3.33 0.28 -13.69
N PHE A 173 3.51 1.03 -12.59
CA PHE A 173 2.44 1.22 -11.59
C PHE A 173 1.24 1.98 -12.15
N MET A 174 1.47 3.02 -12.95
CA MET A 174 0.39 3.70 -13.68
C MET A 174 -0.37 2.71 -14.58
N MET A 175 0.34 1.82 -15.29
CA MET A 175 -0.29 0.82 -16.17
C MET A 175 -1.13 -0.18 -15.38
N ILE A 176 -0.70 -0.58 -14.17
CA ILE A 176 -1.51 -1.41 -13.27
C ILE A 176 -2.83 -0.70 -12.94
N PHE A 177 -2.79 0.56 -12.51
CA PHE A 177 -4.01 1.31 -12.20
C PHE A 177 -4.91 1.50 -13.41
N LYS A 178 -4.35 1.85 -14.57
CA LYS A 178 -5.13 1.98 -15.80
C LYS A 178 -5.77 0.66 -16.22
N ALA A 179 -5.03 -0.43 -16.22
CA ALA A 179 -5.56 -1.73 -16.62
C ALA A 179 -6.63 -2.24 -15.64
N PHE A 180 -6.50 -1.92 -14.35
CA PHE A 180 -7.47 -2.32 -13.34
C PHE A 180 -8.73 -1.47 -13.38
N MET A 181 -8.60 -0.15 -13.51
CA MET A 181 -9.71 0.80 -13.41
C MET A 181 -10.46 1.05 -14.72
N ALA A 182 -9.80 0.89 -15.88
CA ALA A 182 -10.44 0.99 -17.20
C ALA A 182 -11.24 -0.27 -17.54
#